data_AF-A0AAX6GPG8-F1
#
_entry.id   AF-A0AAX6GPG8-F1
#
_cell.length_a   1.000
_cell.length_b   1.000
_cell.length_c   1.000
_cell.angle_alpha   90.00
_cell.angle_beta   90.00
_cell.angle_gamma   90.00
#
_symmetry.space_group_name_H-M   'P 1'
#
loop_
_entity.id
_entity.type
_entity.pdbx_description
1 polymer ?
#
loop_
_entity_poly.entity_id
_entity_poly.type
_entity_poly.pdbx_seq_one_letter_code
_entity_poly.pdbx_strand_id
1 'polypeptide(L)'
;MHYLRSQLEHYEVDVLNHTKFQNMTTITELCRGLAETNKAQSYNLIDRLIRLVLTLPVSTTTTERAFSAMKHVKSALRSKMDEEFLTDSMIIFIEREITKTIDSDSIIDEFYSLKNRRA
;
A
#
# COMPACT_ATOMS: atom_id res chain seq x y z
N MET A 1 -12.38 -0.17 19.08
CA MET A 1 -12.04 1.16 19.62
C MET A 1 -11.59 1.12 21.08
N HIS A 2 -12.26 0.41 21.99
CA HIS A 2 -11.86 0.34 23.41
C HIS A 2 -10.44 -0.22 23.64
N TYR A 3 -10.03 -1.25 22.90
CA TYR A 3 -8.70 -1.85 23.04
C TYR A 3 -7.57 -0.93 22.55
N LEU A 4 -7.77 -0.19 21.46
CA LEU A 4 -6.81 0.82 20.98
C LEU A 4 -6.63 1.94 22.00
N ARG A 5 -7.74 2.44 22.56
CA ARG A 5 -7.72 3.48 23.60
C ARG A 5 -6.94 3.01 24.82
N SER A 6 -7.20 1.79 25.28
CA SER A 6 -6.47 1.20 26.40
C SER A 6 -4.97 1.03 26.09
N GLN A 7 -4.60 0.52 24.91
CA GLN A 7 -3.19 0.45 24.52
C GLN A 7 -2.54 1.85 24.46
N LEU A 8 -3.25 2.87 23.97
CA LEU A 8 -2.76 4.23 23.89
C LEU A 8 -2.48 4.83 25.27
N GLU A 9 -3.41 4.66 26.22
CA GLU A 9 -3.23 5.14 27.61
C GLU A 9 -2.00 4.51 28.27
N HIS A 10 -1.79 3.21 28.08
CA HIS A 10 -0.60 2.52 28.59
C HIS A 10 0.67 2.92 27.85
N TYR A 11 0.60 3.11 26.53
CA TYR A 11 1.71 3.55 25.70
C TYR A 11 2.18 4.95 26.09
N GLU A 12 1.26 5.88 26.36
CA GLU A 12 1.58 7.24 26.77
C GLU A 12 2.38 7.25 28.07
N VAL A 13 1.98 6.43 29.05
CA VAL A 13 2.71 6.33 30.31
C VAL A 13 4.04 5.57 30.15
N ASP A 14 4.05 4.43 29.47
CA ASP A 14 5.22 3.55 29.40
C ASP A 14 6.30 4.08 28.44
N VAL A 15 5.91 4.59 27.28
CA VAL A 15 6.87 5.07 26.26
C VAL A 15 7.37 6.47 26.59
N LEU A 16 6.51 7.41 26.99
CA LEU A 16 6.94 8.78 27.26
C LEU A 16 7.81 8.91 28.52
N ASN A 17 7.64 8.02 29.50
CA ASN A 17 8.49 8.03 30.71
C ASN A 17 9.77 7.22 30.55
N HIS A 18 9.92 6.45 29.48
CA HIS A 18 11.09 5.59 29.29
C HIS A 18 12.27 6.39 28.72
N THR A 19 13.41 6.33 29.42
CA THR A 19 14.64 7.10 29.11
C THR A 19 15.12 7.00 27.67
N LYS A 20 14.94 5.83 27.04
CA LYS A 20 15.31 5.53 25.67
C LYS A 20 14.52 6.32 24.61
N PHE A 21 13.33 6.82 24.96
CA PHE A 21 12.50 7.64 24.07
C PHE A 21 12.66 9.14 24.33
N GLN A 22 13.45 9.51 25.35
CA GLN A 22 13.78 10.90 25.61
C GLN A 22 14.68 11.42 24.49
N ASN A 23 14.34 12.59 23.95
CA ASN A 23 15.08 13.27 22.88
C ASN A 23 15.04 12.63 21.49
N MET A 24 14.04 11.79 21.19
CA MET A 24 13.81 11.35 19.80
C MET A 24 13.23 12.51 18.98
N THR A 25 13.91 12.85 17.88
CA THR A 25 13.53 13.97 17.00
C THR A 25 12.89 13.50 15.71
N THR A 26 13.16 12.24 15.34
CA THR A 26 12.66 11.64 14.10
C THR A 26 11.77 10.44 14.38
N ILE A 27 10.82 10.22 13.47
CA ILE A 27 9.95 9.04 13.53
C ILE A 27 10.73 7.73 13.32
N THR A 28 11.86 7.78 12.62
CA THR A 28 12.77 6.63 12.46
C THR A 28 13.40 6.23 13.79
N GLU A 29 13.82 7.21 14.60
CA GLU A 29 14.31 6.96 15.95
C GLU A 29 13.24 6.35 16.84
N LEU A 30 12.00 6.85 16.75
CA LEU A 30 10.85 6.29 17.45
C LEU A 30 10.62 4.82 17.06
N CYS A 31 10.51 4.52 15.76
CA CYS A 31 10.30 3.15 15.27
C CYS A 31 11.42 2.20 15.71
N ARG A 32 12.67 2.66 15.67
CA ARG A 32 13.82 1.89 16.15
C ARG A 32 13.76 1.66 17.65
N GLY A 33 13.45 2.68 18.45
CA GLY A 33 13.27 2.57 19.90
C GLY A 33 12.18 1.56 20.27
N LEU A 34 11.05 1.58 19.55
CA LEU A 34 9.95 0.63 19.75
C LEU A 34 10.35 -0.82 19.43
N ALA A 35 11.14 -1.02 18.37
CA ALA A 35 11.66 -2.34 18.02
C ALA A 35 12.65 -2.86 19.07
N GLU A 36 13.62 -2.04 19.47
CA GLU A 36 14.68 -2.45 20.40
C GLU A 36 14.18 -2.68 21.85
N THR A 37 13.08 -2.04 22.24
CA THR A 37 12.47 -2.23 23.57
C THR A 37 11.40 -3.31 23.59
N ASN A 38 11.18 -3.99 22.46
CA ASN A 38 10.07 -4.90 22.22
C ASN A 38 8.66 -4.29 22.40
N LYS A 39 8.57 -2.96 22.54
CA LYS A 39 7.30 -2.25 22.72
C LYS A 39 6.43 -2.26 21.47
N ALA A 40 7.02 -2.48 20.29
CA ALA A 40 6.27 -2.73 19.06
C ALA A 40 5.35 -3.95 19.17
N GLN A 41 5.75 -5.01 19.89
CA GLN A 41 4.91 -6.18 20.13
C GLN A 41 3.87 -5.92 21.23
N SER A 42 4.28 -5.26 22.32
CA SER A 42 3.40 -4.92 23.44
C SER A 42 2.26 -3.98 23.04
N TYR A 43 2.53 -3.05 22.12
CA TYR A 43 1.57 -2.04 21.63
C TYR A 43 1.33 -2.19 20.13
N ASN A 44 0.97 -3.41 19.71
CA ASN A 44 0.82 -3.77 18.30
C ASN A 44 -0.14 -2.86 17.49
N LEU A 45 -1.19 -2.31 18.11
CA LEU A 45 -2.12 -1.43 17.40
C LEU A 45 -1.53 -0.04 17.19
N ILE A 46 -0.74 0.43 18.15
CA ILE A 46 -0.02 1.71 18.05
C ILE A 46 1.09 1.60 17.00
N ASP A 47 1.88 0.53 17.03
CA ASP A 47 2.90 0.25 15.99
C ASP A 47 2.25 0.17 14.60
N ARG A 48 1.12 -0.54 14.46
CA ARG A 48 0.38 -0.62 13.20
C ARG A 48 -0.13 0.75 12.74
N LEU A 49 -0.63 1.58 13.65
CA LEU A 49 -1.09 2.93 13.32
C LEU A 49 0.07 3.81 12.83
N ILE A 50 1.21 3.76 13.51
CA ILE A 50 2.41 4.49 13.10
C ILE A 50 2.84 4.05 11.69
N ARG A 51 2.89 2.73 11.42
CA ARG A 51 3.23 2.22 10.08
C ARG A 51 2.23 2.67 9.01
N LEU A 52 0.93 2.68 9.33
CA LEU A 52 -0.11 3.18 8.41
C LEU A 52 0.16 4.64 8.07
N VAL A 53 0.32 5.51 9.08
CA VAL A 53 0.60 6.94 8.89
C VAL A 53 1.87 7.16 8.08
N LEU A 54 2.91 6.36 8.29
CA LEU A 54 4.16 6.42 7.51
C LEU A 54 4.02 5.95 6.07
N THR A 55 3.15 4.96 5.82
CA THR A 55 2.96 4.38 4.48
C THR A 55 2.02 5.22 3.63
N LEU A 56 1.06 5.91 4.27
CA LEU A 56 0.06 6.72 3.58
C LEU A 56 0.65 7.74 2.60
N PRO A 57 1.67 8.55 2.92
CA PRO A 57 2.28 9.49 1.97
C PRO A 57 2.80 8.82 0.71
N VAL A 58 3.42 7.64 0.85
CA VAL A 58 3.96 6.86 -0.28
C VAL A 58 2.83 6.30 -1.12
N SER A 59 1.79 5.74 -0.49
CA SER A 59 0.59 5.27 -1.18
C SER A 59 -0.13 6.40 -1.91
N THR A 60 -0.36 7.55 -1.26
CA THR A 60 -1.01 8.72 -1.87
C THR A 60 -0.21 9.25 -3.06
N THR A 61 1.11 9.38 -2.93
CA THR A 61 1.96 9.82 -4.05
C THR A 61 1.88 8.85 -5.23
N THR A 62 1.82 7.56 -4.95
CA THR A 62 1.74 6.51 -5.97
C THR A 62 0.41 6.54 -6.69
N THR A 63 -0.70 6.67 -5.95
CA THR A 63 -2.05 6.78 -6.54
C THR A 63 -2.21 8.06 -7.33
N GLU A 64 -1.78 9.22 -6.81
CA GLU A 64 -1.79 10.50 -7.54
C GLU A 64 -1.00 10.41 -8.85
N ARG A 65 0.20 9.80 -8.81
CA ARG A 65 1.00 9.57 -10.01
C ARG A 65 0.26 8.67 -11.02
N ALA A 66 -0.37 7.59 -10.57
CA ALA A 66 -1.15 6.70 -11.42
C ALA A 66 -2.35 7.40 -12.06
N PHE A 67 -3.11 8.19 -11.29
CA PHE A 67 -4.22 8.99 -11.81
C PHE A 67 -3.76 10.09 -12.78
N SER A 68 -2.61 10.71 -12.53
CA SER A 68 -2.03 11.68 -13.47
C SER A 68 -1.65 11.00 -14.79
N ALA A 69 -0.98 9.85 -14.73
CA ALA A 69 -0.66 9.06 -15.93
C ALA A 69 -1.93 8.67 -16.70
N MET A 70 -2.99 8.22 -16.01
CA MET A 70 -4.29 7.91 -16.59
C MET A 70 -4.89 9.13 -17.32
N LYS A 71 -4.90 10.29 -16.66
CA LYS A 71 -5.39 11.54 -17.25
C LYS A 71 -4.59 11.92 -18.49
N HIS A 72 -3.27 11.74 -18.47
CA HIS A 72 -2.40 11.98 -19.62
C HIS A 72 -2.73 11.03 -20.79
N VAL A 73 -2.87 9.73 -20.55
CA VAL A 73 -3.24 8.74 -21.58
C VAL A 73 -4.59 9.09 -22.21
N LYS A 74 -5.60 9.34 -21.38
CA LYS A 74 -6.96 9.69 -21.84
C LYS A 74 -6.99 10.98 -22.66
N SER A 75 -6.21 11.98 -22.24
CA SER A 75 -6.14 13.28 -22.94
C SER A 75 -5.33 13.20 -24.24
N ALA A 76 -4.18 12.50 -24.22
CA ALA A 76 -3.28 12.38 -25.36
C ALA A 76 -3.89 11.55 -26.49
N LEU A 77 -4.57 10.45 -26.16
CA LEU A 77 -5.23 9.62 -27.16
C LEU A 77 -6.56 10.24 -27.65
N ARG A 78 -7.07 11.31 -26.99
CA ARG A 78 -8.45 11.84 -27.16
C ARG A 78 -9.47 10.70 -27.25
N SER A 79 -9.18 9.59 -26.58
CA SER A 79 -9.76 8.32 -26.93
C SER A 79 -11.12 8.23 -26.27
N LYS A 80 -12.11 7.85 -27.07
CA LYS A 80 -13.33 7.16 -26.64
C LYS A 80 -12.99 5.77 -26.06
N MET A 81 -11.86 5.64 -25.35
CA MET A 81 -11.48 4.41 -24.67
C MET A 81 -12.58 4.15 -23.65
N ASP A 82 -13.19 2.98 -23.76
CA ASP A 82 -14.21 2.58 -22.82
C ASP A 82 -13.62 2.57 -21.41
N GLU A 83 -14.40 3.03 -20.42
CA GLU A 83 -13.91 3.12 -19.04
C GLU A 83 -13.47 1.74 -18.53
N GLU A 84 -14.14 0.66 -18.95
CA GLU A 84 -13.79 -0.71 -18.57
C GLU A 84 -12.37 -1.07 -19.03
N PHE A 85 -12.06 -0.86 -20.32
CA PHE A 85 -10.73 -1.15 -20.87
C PHE A 85 -9.63 -0.29 -20.22
N LEU A 86 -9.95 0.96 -19.87
CA LEU A 86 -9.02 1.84 -19.17
C LEU A 86 -8.75 1.34 -17.75
N THR A 87 -9.77 0.92 -17.01
CA THR A 87 -9.63 0.33 -15.69
C THR A 87 -8.78 -0.95 -15.75
N ASP A 88 -9.05 -1.84 -16.69
CA ASP A 88 -8.27 -3.08 -16.87
C ASP A 88 -6.80 -2.79 -17.16
N SER A 89 -6.54 -1.84 -18.06
CA SER A 89 -5.18 -1.40 -18.40
C SER A 89 -4.44 -0.79 -17.21
N MET A 90 -5.15 -0.07 -16.33
CA MET A 90 -4.56 0.49 -15.11
C MET A 90 -4.18 -0.58 -14.09
N ILE A 91 -5.01 -1.63 -13.93
CA ILE A 91 -4.69 -2.75 -13.05
C ILE A 91 -3.39 -3.41 -13.52
N ILE A 92 -3.26 -3.66 -14.82
CA ILE A 92 -2.03 -4.21 -15.43
C ILE A 92 -0.81 -3.33 -15.15
N PHE A 93 -0.97 -2.00 -15.19
CA PHE A 93 0.11 -1.03 -14.94
C PHE A 93 0.51 -0.93 -13.46
N ILE A 94 -0.47 -0.93 -12.54
CA ILE A 94 -0.24 -0.89 -11.09
C ILE A 94 0.45 -2.18 -10.65
N GLU A 95 -0.04 -3.32 -11.12
CA GLU A 95 0.48 -4.65 -10.79
C GLU A 95 1.60 -5.09 -11.75
N ARG A 96 2.29 -4.15 -12.41
CA ARG A 96 3.26 -4.46 -13.48
C ARG A 96 4.36 -5.42 -13.04
N GLU A 97 4.77 -5.38 -11.78
CA GLU A 97 5.77 -6.34 -11.26
C GLU A 97 5.23 -7.77 -11.23
N ILE A 98 3.94 -7.96 -10.94
CA ILE A 98 3.27 -9.26 -11.03
C ILE A 98 3.00 -9.61 -12.50
N THR A 99 2.46 -8.69 -13.29
CA THR A 99 2.15 -8.91 -14.71
C THR A 99 3.39 -9.34 -15.50
N LYS A 100 4.58 -8.81 -15.20
CA LYS A 100 5.85 -9.23 -15.82
C LYS A 100 6.19 -10.72 -15.59
N THR A 101 5.64 -11.34 -14.57
CA THR A 101 5.82 -12.77 -14.27
C THR A 101 4.87 -13.66 -15.05
N ILE A 102 3.83 -13.09 -15.66
CA ILE A 102 2.84 -13.80 -16.46
C ILE A 102 3.32 -13.85 -17.90
N ASP A 103 3.39 -15.05 -18.45
CA ASP A 103 3.77 -15.26 -19.84
C ASP A 103 2.61 -14.92 -20.80
N SER A 104 2.91 -14.16 -21.84
CA SER A 104 1.89 -13.73 -22.81
C SER A 104 1.39 -14.90 -23.66
N ASP A 105 2.26 -15.85 -23.99
CA ASP A 105 1.89 -17.00 -24.80
C ASP A 105 0.94 -17.92 -24.02
N SER A 106 1.18 -18.12 -22.72
CA SER A 106 0.24 -18.81 -21.82
C SER A 106 -1.16 -18.16 -21.78
N ILE A 107 -1.26 -16.83 -21.79
CA ILE A 107 -2.56 -16.13 -21.82
C ILE A 107 -3.27 -16.38 -23.15
N ILE A 108 -2.53 -16.31 -24.26
CA ILE A 108 -3.06 -16.53 -25.60
C ILE A 108 -3.61 -17.96 -25.73
N ASP A 109 -2.84 -18.95 -25.28
CA ASP A 109 -3.23 -20.36 -25.32
C ASP A 109 -4.48 -20.63 -24.48
N GLU A 110 -4.56 -20.08 -23.28
CA GLU A 110 -5.75 -20.19 -22.43
C GLU A 110 -6.97 -19.55 -23.10
N PHE A 111 -6.82 -18.37 -23.69
CA PHE A 111 -7.89 -17.69 -24.41
C PHE A 111 -8.40 -18.49 -25.60
N TYR A 112 -7.51 -19.11 -26.38
CA TYR A 112 -7.90 -20.02 -27.46
C TYR A 112 -8.61 -21.28 -26.94
N SER A 113 -8.16 -21.83 -25.81
CA SER A 113 -8.78 -23.01 -25.19
C SER A 113 -10.23 -22.75 -24.74
N LEU A 114 -10.53 -21.53 -24.27
CA LEU A 114 -11.86 -21.10 -23.87
C LEU A 114 -12.80 -20.94 -25.08
N LYS A 115 -12.27 -20.53 -26.24
CA LYS A 115 -13.04 -20.31 -27.46
C LYS A 115 -13.52 -21.60 -28.13
N ASN A 116 -12.87 -22.73 -27.87
CA ASN A 116 -13.26 -24.06 -28.36
C ASN A 116 -14.48 -24.67 -27.64
N ARG A 117 -15.15 -23.93 -26.73
CA ARG A 117 -16.40 -24.32 -26.06
C ARG A 117 -17.64 -23.62 -26.64
N ARG A 118 -17.74 -23.50 -27.97
CA ARG A 118 -19.02 -23.24 -28.65
C ARG A 118 -19.52 -24.56 -29.23
N ALA A 119 -20.36 -25.25 -28.46
CA ALA A 119 -21.25 -26.31 -28.97
C ALA A 119 -22.46 -25.67 -29.65
#